data_AF-A0A914PSW5-F1
#
_entry.id   AF-A0A914PSW5-F1
#
_cell.length_a   1.000
_cell.length_b   1.000
_cell.length_c   1.000
_cell.angle_alpha   90.00
_cell.angle_beta   90.00
_cell.angle_gamma   90.00
#
_symmetry.space_group_name_H-M   'P 1'
#
loop_
_entity.id
_entity.type
_entity.pdbx_description
1 polymer ?
#
loop_
_entity_poly.entity_id
_entity_poly.type
_entity_poly.pdbx_seq_one_letter_code
_entity_poly.pdbx_strand_id
1 'polypeptide(L)'
;MERMHRTAARSSLPDFDAKELIKIVSKLVKIDKEWVPYSSTGSLYLRPTLIGTNPTLGVNDPHYAKLFVLTADSEYIRAFPGGVGAFEMGCNYAPSILISKIAASLGCQQILWLYDSDEKLTKVGTTNIFMHWKNEQGGMFFY
;
A
#
# COMPACT_ATOMS: atom_id res chain seq x y z
N MET A 1 12.98 -2.48 -3.00
CA MET A 1 13.07 -1.43 -1.96
C MET A 1 12.78 -0.03 -2.48
N GLU A 2 13.14 0.34 -3.72
CA GLU A 2 12.92 1.68 -4.32
C GLU A 2 11.63 2.43 -3.93
N ARG A 3 10.46 1.77 -4.02
CA ARG A 3 9.16 2.37 -3.64
C ARG A 3 9.10 2.83 -2.18
N MET A 4 9.82 2.14 -1.28
CA MET A 4 9.95 2.49 0.13
C MET A 4 10.89 3.69 0.33
N HIS A 5 12.02 3.80 -0.39
CA HIS A 5 12.85 5.01 -0.37
C HIS A 5 12.08 6.24 -0.88
N ARG A 6 11.38 6.10 -2.02
CA ARG A 6 10.52 7.19 -2.55
C ARG A 6 9.40 7.58 -1.60
N THR A 7 8.93 6.66 -0.77
CA THR A 7 7.98 6.94 0.31
C THR A 7 8.68 7.66 1.48
N ALA A 8 9.78 7.13 2.00
CA ALA A 8 10.54 7.72 3.11
C ALA A 8 10.96 9.16 2.82
N ALA A 9 11.55 9.42 1.66
CA ALA A 9 11.95 10.77 1.23
C ALA A 9 10.77 11.73 1.05
N ARG A 10 9.57 11.23 0.70
CA ARG A 10 8.33 12.05 0.64
C ARG A 10 7.73 12.32 2.02
N SER A 11 8.12 11.53 3.03
CA SER A 11 7.66 11.62 4.42
C SER A 11 8.65 12.32 5.37
N SER A 12 9.74 12.91 4.84
CA SER A 12 10.91 13.37 5.61
C SER A 12 11.54 12.30 6.51
N LEU A 13 11.31 11.00 6.24
CA LEU A 13 11.86 9.91 7.04
C LEU A 13 13.29 9.57 6.58
N PRO A 14 14.17 9.12 7.49
CA PRO A 14 15.55 8.83 7.16
C PRO A 14 15.68 7.68 6.15
N ASP A 15 16.70 7.79 5.30
CA ASP A 15 17.05 6.76 4.32
C ASP A 15 17.82 5.58 4.97
N PHE A 16 17.92 4.45 4.27
CA PHE A 16 18.46 3.20 4.79
C PHE A 16 19.09 2.34 3.68
N ASP A 17 20.02 1.44 4.01
CA ASP A 17 20.57 0.51 2.99
C ASP A 17 19.53 -0.57 2.62
N ALA A 18 19.09 -0.54 1.36
CA ALA A 18 18.17 -1.50 0.76
C ALA A 18 18.62 -2.97 0.90
N LYS A 19 19.92 -3.24 0.72
CA LYS A 19 20.53 -4.58 0.73
C LYS A 19 20.60 -5.11 2.16
N GLU A 20 20.95 -4.26 3.13
CA GLU A 20 20.91 -4.66 4.55
C GLU A 20 19.47 -4.88 5.04
N LEU A 21 18.51 -4.06 4.63
CA LEU A 21 17.09 -4.33 4.94
C LEU A 21 16.61 -5.67 4.34
N ILE A 22 16.98 -5.99 3.09
CA ILE A 22 16.68 -7.29 2.48
C ILE A 22 17.32 -8.44 3.28
N LYS A 23 18.57 -8.30 3.74
CA LYS A 23 19.24 -9.30 4.60
C LYS A 23 18.53 -9.47 5.95
N ILE A 24 18.07 -8.39 6.57
CA ILE A 24 17.32 -8.42 7.85
C ILE A 24 15.98 -9.13 7.66
N VAL A 25 15.20 -8.76 6.64
CA VAL A 25 13.93 -9.42 6.29
C VAL A 25 14.17 -10.91 5.97
N SER A 26 15.25 -11.23 5.26
CA SER A 26 15.63 -12.62 4.96
C SER A 26 16.06 -13.44 6.19
N LYS A 27 16.49 -12.79 7.27
CA LYS A 27 16.72 -13.45 8.57
C LYS A 27 15.42 -13.65 9.33
N LEU A 28 14.52 -12.67 9.33
CA LEU A 28 13.18 -12.76 9.93
C LEU A 28 12.39 -13.94 9.32
N VAL A 29 12.29 -14.01 8.00
CA VAL A 29 11.58 -15.10 7.29
C VAL A 29 12.19 -16.49 7.54
N LYS A 30 13.48 -16.57 7.90
CA LYS A 30 14.13 -17.84 8.30
C LYS A 30 13.81 -18.26 9.74
N ILE A 31 13.52 -17.31 10.62
CA ILE A 31 13.04 -17.57 11.98
C ILE A 31 11.57 -17.98 11.91
N ASP A 32 10.75 -17.17 11.26
CA ASP A 32 9.30 -17.35 11.14
C ASP A 32 8.89 -18.32 10.02
N LYS A 33 9.79 -19.23 9.62
CA LYS A 33 9.61 -20.08 8.42
C LYS A 33 8.37 -20.99 8.49
N GLU A 34 7.96 -21.39 9.68
CA GLU A 34 6.74 -22.20 9.91
C GLU A 34 5.44 -21.43 9.65
N TRP A 35 5.49 -20.09 9.61
CA TRP A 35 4.36 -19.24 9.21
C TRP A 35 4.24 -19.09 7.69
N VAL A 36 5.21 -19.59 6.91
CA VAL A 36 5.07 -19.72 5.46
C VAL A 36 4.16 -20.92 5.17
N PRO A 37 2.99 -20.74 4.55
CA PRO A 37 2.07 -21.85 4.35
C PRO A 37 2.67 -22.96 3.49
N TYR A 38 2.58 -24.20 3.95
CA TYR A 38 2.95 -25.41 3.20
C TYR A 38 1.90 -25.75 2.12
N SER A 39 1.64 -24.79 1.22
CA SER A 39 0.65 -24.88 0.13
C SER A 39 1.18 -24.18 -1.13
N SER A 40 0.82 -24.68 -2.30
CA SER A 40 1.06 -24.02 -3.59
C SER A 40 0.20 -22.75 -3.80
N THR A 41 -0.81 -22.52 -2.97
CA THR A 41 -1.73 -21.37 -3.04
C THR A 41 -1.54 -20.35 -1.92
N GLY A 42 -0.72 -20.66 -0.91
CA GLY A 42 -0.48 -19.80 0.25
C GLY A 42 0.86 -19.06 0.17
N SER A 43 0.98 -17.94 0.88
CA SER A 43 2.24 -17.20 1.00
C SER A 43 2.30 -16.41 2.31
N LEU A 44 3.50 -16.23 2.87
CA LEU A 44 3.73 -15.28 3.95
C LEU A 44 3.90 -13.88 3.37
N TYR A 45 2.87 -13.04 3.52
CA TYR A 45 2.94 -11.63 3.16
C TYR A 45 3.83 -10.86 4.16
N LEU A 46 4.50 -9.79 3.71
CA LEU A 46 5.43 -8.98 4.51
C LEU A 46 5.15 -7.49 4.33
N ARG A 47 4.99 -6.74 5.43
CA ARG A 47 4.70 -5.30 5.46
C ARG A 47 5.85 -4.50 6.13
N PRO A 48 6.97 -4.24 5.45
CA PRO A 48 7.95 -3.26 5.91
C PRO A 48 7.28 -1.93 6.22
N THR A 49 7.55 -1.38 7.41
CA THR A 49 6.85 -0.22 7.98
C THR A 49 7.88 0.71 8.61
N LEU A 50 7.86 1.98 8.21
CA LEU A 50 8.75 3.04 8.72
C LEU A 50 7.87 4.17 9.29
N ILE A 51 8.12 4.57 10.54
CA ILE A 51 7.37 5.63 11.23
C ILE A 51 8.29 6.64 11.89
N GLY A 52 7.86 7.90 11.97
CA GLY A 52 8.45 8.89 12.87
C GLY A 52 8.03 8.64 14.32
N THR A 53 8.91 8.94 15.27
CA THR A 53 8.73 8.68 16.71
C THR A 53 9.22 9.84 17.59
N ASN A 54 9.12 11.08 17.10
CA ASN A 54 9.46 12.26 17.89
C ASN A 54 8.59 12.33 19.17
N PRO A 55 9.17 12.60 20.36
CA PRO A 55 8.42 12.76 21.60
C PRO A 55 7.78 14.17 21.73
N THR A 56 7.31 14.74 20.62
CA THR A 56 6.83 16.13 20.53
C THR A 56 5.63 16.24 19.61
N LEU A 57 4.70 17.16 19.91
CA LEU A 57 3.47 17.38 19.14
C LEU A 57 3.64 18.32 17.93
N GLY A 58 4.82 18.92 17.73
CA GLY A 58 5.07 19.86 16.64
C GLY A 58 5.25 19.15 15.29
N VAL A 59 4.54 19.61 14.26
CA VAL A 59 4.63 19.09 12.88
C VAL A 59 5.92 19.59 12.23
N ASN A 60 6.99 18.81 12.39
CA ASN A 60 8.33 19.04 11.83
C ASN A 60 8.93 17.69 11.39
N ASP A 61 10.10 17.71 10.77
CA ASP A 61 10.80 16.51 10.35
C ASP A 61 11.13 15.56 11.55
N PRO A 62 11.09 14.23 11.34
CA PRO A 62 11.35 13.25 12.39
C PRO A 62 12.85 13.12 12.71
N HIS A 63 13.27 13.64 13.87
CA HIS A 63 14.59 13.38 14.46
C HIS A 63 14.75 11.91 14.91
N TYR A 64 13.64 11.24 15.24
CA TYR A 64 13.61 9.84 15.62
C TYR A 64 12.66 9.05 14.70
N ALA A 65 13.08 7.89 14.22
CA ALA A 65 12.26 7.01 13.39
C ALA A 65 12.47 5.53 13.76
N LYS A 66 11.51 4.67 13.41
CA LYS A 66 11.55 3.22 13.66
C LYS A 66 11.11 2.42 12.44
N LEU A 67 11.88 1.38 12.10
CA LEU A 67 11.70 0.48 10.97
C LEU A 67 11.40 -0.95 11.48
N PHE A 68 10.30 -1.58 11.00
CA PHE A 68 9.84 -2.91 11.41
C PHE A 68 8.99 -3.58 10.30
N VAL A 69 8.42 -4.78 10.53
CA VAL A 69 7.69 -5.58 9.51
C VAL A 69 6.43 -6.25 10.11
N LEU A 70 5.29 -6.27 9.39
CA LEU A 70 3.98 -6.81 9.82
C LEU A 70 3.22 -7.60 8.69
N THR A 71 1.92 -7.90 8.86
CA THR A 71 0.99 -8.50 7.87
C THR A 71 -0.44 -7.87 7.97
N ALA A 72 -1.21 -7.68 6.87
CA ALA A 72 -2.59 -7.06 6.90
C ALA A 72 -3.37 -7.00 5.54
N ASP A 73 -4.69 -6.73 5.60
CA ASP A 73 -5.69 -6.57 4.50
C ASP A 73 -6.39 -5.16 4.50
N SER A 74 -7.21 -4.77 3.50
CA SER A 74 -7.59 -3.34 3.22
C SER A 74 -8.62 -3.09 2.10
N GLU A 75 -9.43 -2.00 2.10
CA GLU A 75 -10.36 -1.77 0.96
C GLU A 75 -11.04 -0.36 0.67
N TYR A 76 -10.84 0.83 1.32
CA TYR A 76 -11.67 2.09 1.03
C TYR A 76 -11.05 3.36 0.38
N ILE A 77 -11.91 4.34 -0.03
CA ILE A 77 -11.57 5.50 -0.90
C ILE A 77 -10.33 6.23 -0.38
N ARG A 78 -9.33 6.30 -1.25
CA ARG A 78 -7.93 6.20 -0.82
C ARG A 78 -7.10 7.45 -1.08
N ALA A 79 -7.44 8.24 -2.10
CA ALA A 79 -6.57 9.31 -2.61
C ALA A 79 -7.28 10.30 -3.54
N PHE A 80 -6.67 11.47 -3.69
CA PHE A 80 -6.97 12.52 -4.67
C PHE A 80 -5.65 13.18 -5.13
N PRO A 81 -5.60 13.86 -6.30
CA PRO A 81 -4.40 14.56 -6.79
C PRO A 81 -3.86 15.62 -5.82
N GLY A 82 -2.54 15.82 -5.84
CA GLY A 82 -1.83 16.61 -4.81
C GLY A 82 -1.68 15.89 -3.46
N GLY A 83 -2.66 15.03 -3.11
CA GLY A 83 -2.59 14.08 -2.01
C GLY A 83 -1.52 13.00 -2.19
N VAL A 84 -1.41 12.13 -1.18
CA VAL A 84 -0.25 11.22 -1.01
C VAL A 84 -0.50 9.79 -1.48
N GLY A 85 -1.51 9.57 -2.33
CA GLY A 85 -1.93 8.26 -2.82
C GLY A 85 -0.91 7.48 -3.66
N ALA A 86 0.15 8.12 -4.16
CA ALA A 86 1.22 7.46 -4.91
C ALA A 86 2.26 6.72 -4.03
N PHE A 87 2.15 6.86 -2.69
CA PHE A 87 3.13 6.38 -1.71
C PHE A 87 2.47 5.38 -0.75
N GLU A 88 3.24 4.47 -0.14
CA GLU A 88 2.69 3.44 0.78
C GLU A 88 2.64 3.93 2.24
N MET A 89 2.10 5.13 2.48
CA MET A 89 1.93 5.68 3.83
C MET A 89 0.66 5.18 4.50
N GLY A 90 0.73 4.87 5.80
CA GLY A 90 -0.39 4.37 6.61
C GLY A 90 -1.67 5.24 6.56
N CYS A 91 -1.53 6.55 6.39
CA CYS A 91 -2.66 7.48 6.22
C CYS A 91 -3.50 7.22 4.96
N ASN A 92 -2.98 6.54 3.94
CA ASN A 92 -3.75 6.10 2.78
C ASN A 92 -4.62 4.85 3.08
N TYR A 93 -4.38 4.14 4.19
CA TYR A 93 -5.04 2.88 4.54
C TYR A 93 -6.01 3.02 5.73
N ALA A 94 -5.83 4.01 6.62
CA ALA A 94 -6.72 4.20 7.77
C ALA A 94 -8.14 4.70 7.41
N PRO A 95 -8.34 5.66 6.48
CA PRO A 95 -9.67 5.97 5.93
C PRO A 95 -10.30 4.77 5.20
N SER A 96 -9.43 3.86 4.75
CA SER A 96 -9.72 2.57 4.11
C SER A 96 -10.23 1.48 5.09
N ILE A 97 -10.87 1.88 6.21
CA ILE A 97 -11.52 1.00 7.21
C ILE A 97 -13.08 1.16 7.38
N LEU A 98 -13.73 2.19 6.81
CA LEU A 98 -15.21 2.35 6.85
C LEU A 98 -16.04 1.78 5.65
N ILE A 99 -15.77 2.15 4.39
CA ILE A 99 -16.72 2.08 3.25
C ILE A 99 -17.02 0.66 2.68
N SER A 100 -16.45 -0.44 3.18
CA SER A 100 -16.96 -1.84 3.00
C SER A 100 -17.02 -2.62 4.31
N LYS A 101 -17.23 -1.88 5.39
CA LYS A 101 -18.41 -2.23 6.17
C LYS A 101 -19.68 -1.84 5.39
N ILE A 102 -19.63 -0.77 4.58
CA ILE A 102 -20.72 -0.35 3.67
C ILE A 102 -20.84 -1.25 2.42
N ALA A 103 -19.93 -1.27 1.45
CA ALA A 103 -20.08 -2.07 0.23
C ALA A 103 -20.20 -3.60 0.48
N ALA A 104 -19.58 -4.16 1.53
CA ALA A 104 -19.83 -5.55 1.91
C ALA A 104 -21.26 -5.76 2.47
N SER A 105 -21.84 -4.78 3.17
CA SER A 105 -23.27 -4.77 3.50
C SER A 105 -24.18 -4.59 2.27
N LEU A 106 -23.63 -4.12 1.14
CA LEU A 106 -24.27 -4.07 -0.18
C LEU A 106 -23.95 -5.31 -1.05
N GLY A 107 -23.21 -6.30 -0.51
CA GLY A 107 -22.87 -7.54 -1.20
C GLY A 107 -21.63 -7.51 -2.11
N CYS A 108 -20.86 -6.41 -2.11
CA CYS A 108 -19.60 -6.28 -2.86
C CYS A 108 -18.40 -6.84 -2.07
N GLN A 109 -17.35 -7.30 -2.77
CA GLN A 109 -16.13 -7.87 -2.17
C GLN A 109 -14.93 -6.92 -2.22
N GLN A 110 -14.96 -5.90 -3.09
CA GLN A 110 -13.95 -4.86 -3.30
C GLN A 110 -14.66 -3.60 -3.84
N ILE A 111 -14.08 -2.42 -3.66
CA ILE A 111 -14.54 -1.20 -4.32
C ILE A 111 -13.62 -0.80 -5.50
N LEU A 112 -14.26 -0.32 -6.57
CA LEU A 112 -13.65 0.33 -7.73
C LEU A 112 -13.42 1.83 -7.46
N TRP A 113 -12.20 2.31 -7.63
CA TRP A 113 -11.86 3.72 -7.36
C TRP A 113 -12.08 4.64 -8.55
N LEU A 114 -13.18 5.37 -8.49
CA LEU A 114 -13.49 6.51 -9.36
C LEU A 114 -12.75 7.76 -8.84
N TYR A 115 -12.38 8.65 -9.76
CA TYR A 115 -11.81 9.97 -9.46
C TYR A 115 -12.33 11.04 -10.44
N ASP A 116 -12.35 12.30 -9.99
CA ASP A 116 -12.82 13.48 -10.74
C ASP A 116 -14.34 13.51 -10.99
N SER A 117 -14.82 14.60 -11.60
CA SER A 117 -16.19 14.68 -12.15
C SER A 117 -16.49 13.63 -13.21
N ASP A 118 -15.45 13.11 -13.84
CA ASP A 118 -15.53 12.24 -15.02
C ASP A 118 -15.46 10.74 -14.64
N GLU A 119 -15.56 10.43 -13.34
CA GLU A 119 -15.56 9.08 -12.75
C GLU A 119 -14.40 8.17 -13.23
N LYS A 120 -13.23 8.76 -13.48
CA LYS A 120 -12.04 8.10 -14.03
C LYS A 120 -11.61 6.92 -13.15
N LEU A 121 -11.55 5.72 -13.74
CA LEU A 121 -11.09 4.51 -13.05
C LEU A 121 -9.61 4.63 -12.70
N THR A 122 -9.24 4.34 -11.44
CA THR A 122 -7.84 4.45 -10.98
C THR A 122 -7.25 3.16 -10.43
N LYS A 123 -8.01 2.38 -9.66
CA LYS A 123 -7.57 1.16 -8.96
C LYS A 123 -8.80 0.32 -8.53
N VAL A 124 -8.58 -0.91 -8.06
CA VAL A 124 -9.59 -1.72 -7.33
C VAL A 124 -8.98 -2.09 -5.97
N GLY A 125 -9.68 -1.82 -4.86
CA GLY A 125 -9.15 -2.10 -3.51
C GLY A 125 -7.73 -1.53 -3.31
N THR A 126 -6.73 -2.38 -3.04
CA THR A 126 -5.31 -1.96 -3.08
C THR A 126 -4.57 -2.31 -4.38
N THR A 127 -5.14 -3.14 -5.26
CA THR A 127 -4.51 -3.52 -6.54
C THR A 127 -4.56 -2.37 -7.55
N ASN A 128 -3.88 -2.54 -8.69
CA ASN A 128 -4.18 -1.75 -9.88
C ASN A 128 -5.45 -2.31 -10.54
N ILE A 129 -6.11 -1.49 -11.35
CA ILE A 129 -7.07 -1.99 -12.34
C ILE A 129 -6.32 -2.30 -13.63
N PHE A 130 -6.81 -3.28 -14.39
CA PHE A 130 -6.41 -3.51 -15.79
C PHE A 130 -7.66 -3.73 -16.63
N MET A 131 -7.64 -3.30 -17.90
CA MET A 131 -8.72 -3.47 -18.85
C MET A 131 -8.20 -4.07 -20.16
N HIS A 132 -8.87 -5.11 -20.64
CA HIS A 132 -8.67 -5.68 -21.97
C HIS A 132 -9.94 -5.48 -22.79
N TRP A 133 -9.88 -4.59 -23.77
CA TRP A 133 -11.03 -4.25 -24.62
C TRP A 133 -10.63 -3.83 -26.03
N LYS A 134 -11.62 -3.81 -26.92
CA LYS A 134 -11.54 -3.13 -28.21
C LYS A 134 -12.10 -1.72 -28.01
N ASN A 135 -11.28 -0.69 -28.23
CA ASN A 135 -11.73 0.69 -28.06
C ASN A 135 -12.66 1.12 -29.21
N GLU A 136 -13.25 2.32 -29.09
CA GLU A 136 -14.18 2.91 -30.08
C GLU A 136 -13.58 3.04 -31.49
N GLN A 137 -12.25 3.18 -31.58
CA GLN A 137 -11.49 3.28 -32.84
C GLN A 137 -11.15 1.89 -33.42
N GLY A 138 -11.57 0.81 -32.75
CA GLY A 138 -11.39 -0.57 -33.18
C GLY A 138 -10.04 -1.20 -32.84
N GLY A 139 -9.14 -0.49 -32.15
CA GLY A 139 -7.88 -1.02 -31.67
C GLY A 139 -8.06 -1.87 -30.40
N MET A 140 -7.25 -2.92 -30.25
CA MET A 140 -7.25 -3.77 -29.06
C MET A 140 -6.17 -3.28 -28.09
N PHE A 141 -6.57 -2.95 -26.86
CA PHE A 141 -5.69 -2.35 -25.86
C PHE A 141 -5.68 -3.16 -24.57
N PHE A 142 -4.49 -3.19 -23.94
CA PHE A 142 -4.29 -3.52 -22.54
C PHE A 142 -3.86 -2.23 -21.84
N TYR A 143 -4.61 -1.81 -20.82
CA TYR A 143 -4.30 -0.68 -19.95
C TYR A 143 -4.33 -1.16 -18.50
#